data_AF-A0A4Z2D290-F1
#
_entry.id   AF-A0A4Z2D290-F1
#
_cell.length_a   1.000
_cell.length_b   1.000
_cell.length_c   1.000
_cell.angle_alpha   90.00
_cell.angle_beta   90.00
_cell.angle_gamma   90.00
#
_symmetry.space_group_name_H-M   'P 1'
#
loop_
_entity.id
_entity.type
_entity.pdbx_description
1 polymer ?
#
loop_
_entity_poly.entity_id
_entity_poly.type
_entity_poly.pdbx_seq_one_letter_code
_entity_poly.pdbx_strand_id
1 'polypeptide(L)'
;MSEDAKLSAELDKVVLTEKGLNRERLLSNEPLFEDEQNEITFRQYVGESDLNSIIHLISKDLSEPYSIYTYRYFIYNWPELCLLAVNKQKICVGAIVCKTEAYFDVKRGYIAMLAVEENHRRMGIGLRLVDLAIQLMFLDNCGEVG
;
A
#
# COMPACT_ATOMS: atom_id res chain seq x y z
N MET A 1 18.09 -26.54 -5.43
CA MET A 1 17.61 -25.29 -4.81
C MET A 1 18.46 -24.17 -5.41
N SER A 2 17.89 -23.30 -6.26
CA SER A 2 18.70 -22.29 -7.00
C SER A 2 19.21 -21.20 -6.05
N GLU A 3 20.32 -20.57 -6.43
CA GLU A 3 20.92 -19.44 -5.70
C GLU A 3 19.95 -18.26 -5.58
N ASP A 4 19.06 -18.08 -6.56
CA ASP A 4 18.03 -17.02 -6.55
C ASP A 4 17.03 -17.18 -5.40
N ALA A 5 16.63 -18.42 -5.10
CA ALA A 5 15.71 -18.70 -4.00
C ALA A 5 16.34 -18.45 -2.62
N LYS A 6 17.67 -18.59 -2.51
CA LYS A 6 18.41 -18.25 -1.28
C LYS A 6 18.57 -16.74 -1.13
N LEU A 7 18.86 -16.04 -2.22
CA LEU A 7 19.01 -14.58 -2.23
C LEU A 7 17.68 -13.87 -1.93
N SER A 8 16.58 -14.33 -2.53
CA SER A 8 15.21 -13.85 -2.22
C SER A 8 14.87 -14.07 -0.74
N ALA A 9 15.17 -15.26 -0.20
CA ALA A 9 14.92 -15.56 1.22
C ALA A 9 15.84 -14.77 2.19
N GLU A 10 17.06 -14.42 1.80
CA GLU A 10 17.93 -13.54 2.59
C GLU A 10 17.53 -12.08 2.49
N LEU A 11 17.10 -11.61 1.32
CA LEU A 11 16.61 -10.25 1.13
C LEU A 11 15.28 -10.03 1.87
N ASP A 12 14.37 -11.02 1.82
CA ASP A 12 13.19 -11.07 2.67
C ASP A 12 13.62 -10.94 4.13
N LYS A 13 14.54 -11.78 4.62
CA LYS A 13 15.03 -11.67 6.00
C LYS A 13 15.60 -10.29 6.31
N VAL A 14 16.38 -9.66 5.45
CA VAL A 14 16.95 -8.33 5.70
C VAL A 14 15.85 -7.25 5.76
N VAL A 15 14.89 -7.26 4.83
CA VAL A 15 13.74 -6.33 4.84
C VAL A 15 12.84 -6.55 6.06
N LEU A 16 12.60 -7.81 6.41
CA LEU A 16 11.81 -8.24 7.58
C LEU A 16 12.50 -7.85 8.90
N THR A 17 13.83 -7.86 8.97
CA THR A 17 14.61 -7.63 10.20
C THR A 17 14.85 -6.14 10.48
N GLU A 18 14.97 -5.30 9.44
CA GLU A 18 15.30 -3.88 9.64
C GLU A 18 14.08 -2.96 9.91
N LYS A 19 12.83 -3.39 9.61
CA LYS A 19 11.64 -2.50 9.71
C LYS A 19 10.35 -3.11 10.30
N GLY A 20 10.36 -4.35 10.79
CA GLY A 20 9.27 -4.90 11.61
C GLY A 20 7.98 -5.30 10.87
N LEU A 21 7.99 -5.35 9.54
CA LEU A 21 6.90 -5.88 8.74
C LEU A 21 7.13 -7.38 8.57
N ASN A 22 6.29 -8.24 9.16
CA ASN A 22 6.36 -9.70 9.01
C ASN A 22 5.21 -10.19 8.11
N ARG A 23 5.45 -11.23 7.30
CA ARG A 23 4.46 -11.87 6.40
C ARG A 23 3.17 -12.25 7.13
N GLU A 24 3.25 -12.58 8.42
CA GLU A 24 2.10 -12.87 9.27
C GLU A 24 1.21 -11.65 9.55
N ARG A 25 1.80 -10.44 9.67
CA ARG A 25 1.03 -9.19 9.87
C ARG A 25 0.22 -8.80 8.63
N LEU A 26 0.71 -9.17 7.46
CA LEU A 26 -0.01 -8.97 6.19
C LEU A 26 -1.33 -9.74 6.15
N LEU A 27 -1.40 -10.87 6.86
CA LEU A 27 -2.58 -11.72 6.87
C LEU A 27 -3.52 -11.41 8.04
N SER A 28 -3.14 -10.51 8.96
CA SER A 28 -3.83 -10.35 10.23
C SER A 28 -4.71 -9.09 10.34
N ASN A 29 -4.91 -8.31 9.27
CA ASN A 29 -5.64 -7.02 9.30
C ASN A 29 -5.11 -6.01 10.36
N GLU A 30 -3.90 -6.25 10.88
CA GLU A 30 -3.27 -5.40 11.87
C GLU A 30 -2.66 -4.16 11.21
N PRO A 31 -2.46 -3.06 11.96
CA PRO A 31 -1.69 -1.93 11.47
C PRO A 31 -0.30 -2.34 10.96
N LEU A 32 0.06 -1.83 9.79
CA LEU A 32 1.41 -1.98 9.23
C LEU A 32 2.40 -1.02 9.91
N PHE A 33 1.93 0.16 10.30
CA PHE A 33 2.73 1.18 10.97
C PHE A 33 1.82 2.14 11.77
N GLU A 34 2.31 2.62 12.90
CA GLU A 34 1.63 3.64 13.71
C GLU A 34 2.57 4.82 13.92
N ASP A 35 2.15 5.98 13.46
CA ASP A 35 2.80 7.25 13.70
C ASP A 35 2.17 7.91 14.93
N GLU A 36 2.74 7.64 16.10
CA GLU A 36 2.25 8.21 17.36
C GLU A 36 2.33 9.74 17.40
N GLN A 37 3.32 10.33 16.73
CA GLN A 37 3.52 11.78 16.72
C GLN A 37 2.39 12.50 15.99
N ASN A 38 1.93 11.91 14.88
CA ASN A 38 0.88 12.48 14.04
C ASN A 38 -0.50 11.84 14.28
N GLU A 39 -0.59 10.88 15.21
CA GLU A 39 -1.79 10.07 15.50
C GLU A 39 -2.38 9.39 14.24
N ILE A 40 -1.51 8.88 13.36
CA ILE A 40 -1.89 8.22 12.11
C ILE A 40 -1.55 6.73 12.16
N THR A 41 -2.54 5.90 11.86
CA THR A 41 -2.38 4.45 11.69
C THR A 41 -2.38 4.12 10.20
N PHE A 42 -1.41 3.33 9.74
CA PHE A 42 -1.30 2.85 8.38
C PHE A 42 -1.70 1.37 8.35
N ARG A 43 -2.65 1.01 7.50
CA ARG A 43 -3.18 -0.36 7.41
C ARG A 43 -3.60 -0.71 5.99
N GLN A 44 -3.82 -2.00 5.76
CA GLN A 44 -4.38 -2.50 4.50
C GLN A 44 -5.89 -2.23 4.41
N TYR A 45 -6.39 -2.26 3.18
CA TYR A 45 -7.80 -2.22 2.85
C TYR A 45 -8.56 -3.38 3.50
N VAL A 46 -9.73 -3.11 4.10
CA VAL A 46 -10.55 -4.15 4.77
C VAL A 46 -11.96 -4.32 4.19
N GLY A 47 -12.48 -3.37 3.38
CA GLY A 47 -13.83 -3.52 2.81
C GLY A 47 -14.43 -2.26 2.18
N GLU A 48 -15.70 -2.34 1.76
CA GLU A 48 -16.38 -1.28 0.98
C GLU A 48 -16.38 0.12 1.63
N SER A 49 -16.32 0.22 2.97
CA SER A 49 -16.19 1.51 3.65
C SER A 49 -14.88 2.22 3.28
N ASP A 50 -13.81 1.45 3.10
CA ASP A 50 -12.52 1.95 2.66
C ASP A 50 -12.57 2.31 1.18
N LEU A 51 -13.25 1.51 0.36
CA LEU A 51 -13.43 1.81 -1.07
C LEU A 51 -14.06 3.20 -1.23
N ASN A 52 -15.14 3.48 -0.52
CA ASN A 52 -15.78 4.78 -0.54
C ASN A 52 -14.84 5.90 -0.07
N SER A 53 -14.05 5.64 0.97
CA SER A 53 -13.06 6.59 1.49
C SER A 53 -11.95 6.89 0.48
N ILE A 54 -11.44 5.87 -0.20
CA ILE A 54 -10.41 5.96 -1.24
C ILE A 54 -10.94 6.74 -2.45
N ILE A 55 -12.15 6.42 -2.93
CA ILE A 55 -12.80 7.13 -4.03
C ILE A 55 -12.94 8.61 -3.67
N HIS A 56 -13.48 8.90 -2.48
CA HIS A 56 -13.67 10.27 -2.02
C HIS A 56 -12.35 11.04 -2.00
N LEU A 57 -11.29 10.46 -1.44
CA LEU A 57 -9.99 11.11 -1.32
C LEU A 57 -9.34 11.38 -2.68
N ILE A 58 -9.26 10.36 -3.55
CA ILE A 58 -8.59 10.47 -4.86
C ILE A 58 -9.38 11.39 -5.80
N SER A 59 -10.71 11.34 -5.76
CA SER A 59 -11.56 12.19 -6.61
C SER A 59 -11.39 13.69 -6.36
N LYS A 60 -10.94 14.11 -5.16
CA LYS A 60 -10.65 15.53 -4.87
C LYS A 60 -9.44 16.06 -5.62
N ASP A 61 -8.46 15.20 -5.88
CA ASP A 61 -7.17 15.58 -6.47
C ASP A 61 -7.14 15.38 -8.01
N LEU A 62 -8.22 14.86 -8.60
CA LEU A 62 -8.34 14.60 -10.04
C LEU A 62 -9.38 15.52 -10.69
N SER A 63 -9.01 16.13 -11.82
CA SER A 63 -9.94 16.92 -12.65
C SER A 63 -11.09 16.08 -13.23
N GLU A 64 -10.83 14.80 -13.49
CA GLU A 64 -11.84 13.81 -13.90
C GLU A 64 -11.67 12.54 -13.04
N PRO A 65 -12.62 12.20 -12.17
CA PRO A 65 -12.53 11.00 -11.35
C PRO A 65 -12.70 9.74 -12.22
N TYR A 66 -11.95 8.69 -11.91
CA TYR A 66 -12.16 7.38 -12.53
C TYR A 66 -13.58 6.85 -12.27
N SER A 67 -14.05 5.96 -13.14
CA SER A 67 -15.27 5.20 -12.88
C SER A 67 -15.10 4.31 -11.64
N ILE A 68 -16.19 4.02 -10.92
CA ILE A 68 -16.17 3.06 -9.80
C ILE A 68 -15.61 1.68 -10.19
N TYR A 69 -15.77 1.29 -11.45
CA TYR A 69 -15.25 0.02 -11.99
C TYR A 69 -13.73 -0.01 -12.00
N THR A 70 -13.07 1.12 -12.26
CA THR A 70 -11.62 1.24 -12.24
C THR A 70 -11.08 1.03 -10.83
N TYR A 71 -11.69 1.66 -9.81
CA TYR A 71 -11.29 1.45 -8.42
C TYR A 71 -11.48 0.00 -8.00
N ARG A 72 -12.64 -0.59 -8.28
CA ARG A 72 -12.92 -2.00 -7.96
C ARG A 72 -11.98 -2.96 -8.66
N TYR A 73 -11.62 -2.67 -9.91
CA TYR A 73 -10.63 -3.47 -10.62
C TYR A 73 -9.30 -3.54 -9.85
N PHE A 74 -8.74 -2.41 -9.42
CA PHE A 74 -7.49 -2.46 -8.64
C PHE A 74 -7.69 -3.12 -7.27
N ILE A 75 -8.68 -2.67 -6.50
CA ILE A 75 -8.85 -3.06 -5.10
C ILE A 75 -9.23 -4.54 -4.96
N TYR A 76 -10.02 -5.10 -5.88
CA TYR A 76 -10.40 -6.51 -5.78
C TYR A 76 -9.32 -7.47 -6.29
N ASN A 77 -8.49 -7.03 -7.23
CA ASN A 77 -7.38 -7.85 -7.72
C ASN A 77 -6.14 -7.77 -6.83
N TRP A 78 -5.91 -6.63 -6.16
CA TRP A 78 -4.76 -6.41 -5.29
C TRP A 78 -5.13 -5.72 -3.97
N PRO A 79 -6.06 -6.29 -3.16
CA PRO A 79 -6.49 -5.67 -1.90
C PRO A 79 -5.34 -5.47 -0.92
N GLU A 80 -4.40 -6.43 -0.89
CA GLU A 80 -3.21 -6.40 -0.04
C GLU A 80 -2.26 -5.24 -0.35
N LEU A 81 -2.27 -4.73 -1.59
CA LEU A 81 -1.44 -3.62 -2.06
C LEU A 81 -2.18 -2.27 -2.00
N CYS A 82 -3.38 -2.24 -1.42
CA CYS A 82 -4.15 -1.03 -1.19
C CYS A 82 -4.02 -0.63 0.28
N LEU A 83 -3.37 0.51 0.54
CA LEU A 83 -3.09 0.97 1.90
C LEU A 83 -3.80 2.28 2.20
N LEU A 84 -4.22 2.41 3.45
CA LEU A 84 -4.88 3.60 3.99
C LEU A 84 -4.09 4.13 5.18
N ALA A 85 -3.99 5.45 5.25
CA ALA A 85 -3.60 6.19 6.43
C ALA A 85 -4.87 6.74 7.09
N VAL A 86 -5.14 6.31 8.33
CA VAL A 86 -6.33 6.71 9.09
C VAL A 86 -5.91 7.46 10.35
N ASN A 87 -6.59 8.55 10.66
CA ASN A 87 -6.34 9.29 11.89
C ASN A 87 -7.00 8.61 13.11
N LYS A 88 -6.80 9.19 14.30
CA LYS A 88 -7.39 8.72 15.57
C LYS A 88 -8.92 8.59 15.54
N GLN A 89 -9.61 9.43 14.77
CA GLN A 89 -11.06 9.41 14.56
C GLN A 89 -11.50 8.38 13.50
N LYS A 90 -10.57 7.53 13.02
CA LYS A 90 -10.79 6.52 11.98
C LYS A 90 -11.20 7.10 10.62
N ILE A 91 -10.88 8.37 10.37
CA ILE A 91 -11.10 9.02 9.08
C ILE A 91 -9.88 8.74 8.20
N CYS A 92 -10.12 8.32 6.96
CA CYS A 92 -9.07 8.18 5.95
C CYS A 92 -8.53 9.55 5.55
N VAL A 93 -7.22 9.75 5.73
CA VAL A 93 -6.51 11.00 5.41
C VAL A 93 -5.42 10.79 4.36
N GLY A 94 -5.17 9.54 3.96
CA GLY A 94 -4.22 9.18 2.91
C GLY A 94 -4.55 7.82 2.35
N ALA A 95 -4.37 7.62 1.04
CA ALA A 95 -4.55 6.33 0.41
C ALA A 95 -3.55 6.14 -0.73
N ILE A 96 -3.08 4.90 -0.89
CA ILE A 96 -2.31 4.45 -2.04
C ILE A 96 -2.94 3.17 -2.58
N VAL A 97 -3.11 3.11 -3.90
CA VAL A 97 -3.63 1.94 -4.61
C VAL A 97 -2.55 1.49 -5.59
N CYS A 98 -2.14 0.24 -5.45
CA CYS A 98 -1.08 -0.34 -6.26
C CYS A 98 -1.55 -1.62 -6.95
N LYS A 99 -0.80 -2.05 -7.97
CA LYS A 99 -0.90 -3.39 -8.53
C LYS A 99 0.48 -4.02 -8.70
N THR A 100 0.50 -5.33 -8.83
CA THR A 100 1.65 -6.07 -9.37
C THR A 100 1.20 -6.94 -10.53
N GLU A 101 1.96 -6.94 -11.61
CA GLU A 101 1.66 -7.72 -12.79
C GLU A 101 2.91 -8.53 -13.19
N ALA A 102 2.72 -9.82 -13.44
CA ALA A 102 3.78 -10.67 -13.96
C ALA A 102 3.85 -10.49 -15.48
N TYR A 103 5.03 -10.14 -15.99
CA TYR A 103 5.30 -10.06 -17.41
C TYR A 103 6.53 -10.91 -17.73
N PHE A 104 6.31 -12.05 -18.39
CA PHE A 104 7.29 -13.13 -18.49
C PHE A 104 7.80 -13.56 -17.10
N ASP A 105 9.11 -13.60 -16.89
CA ASP A 105 9.75 -14.03 -15.65
C ASP A 105 9.94 -12.91 -14.61
N VAL A 106 9.50 -11.68 -14.92
CA VAL A 106 9.66 -10.51 -14.03
C VAL A 106 8.30 -10.00 -13.58
N LYS A 107 8.14 -9.79 -12.28
CA LYS A 107 6.97 -9.15 -11.69
C LYS A 107 7.23 -7.66 -11.48
N ARG A 108 6.30 -6.83 -11.96
CA ARG A 108 6.39 -5.36 -11.93
C ARG A 108 5.32 -4.77 -11.05
N GLY A 109 5.71 -3.84 -10.20
CA GLY A 109 4.83 -3.05 -9.35
C GLY A 109 4.45 -1.77 -10.07
N TYR A 110 3.23 -1.31 -9.85
CA TYR A 110 2.75 -0.05 -10.37
C TYR A 110 1.95 0.69 -9.29
N ILE A 111 2.30 1.94 -9.06
CA ILE A 111 1.52 2.84 -8.20
C ILE A 111 0.42 3.45 -9.06
N ALA A 112 -0.81 2.96 -8.89
CA ALA A 112 -1.93 3.40 -9.71
C ALA A 112 -2.48 4.75 -9.26
N MET A 113 -2.62 4.94 -7.95
CA MET A 113 -3.19 6.15 -7.37
C MET A 113 -2.54 6.42 -6.01
N LEU A 114 -2.31 7.70 -5.71
CA LEU A 114 -1.83 8.18 -4.42
C LEU A 114 -2.51 9.51 -4.11
N ALA A 115 -3.12 9.63 -2.93
CA ALA A 115 -3.73 10.87 -2.47
C ALA A 115 -3.52 11.04 -0.97
N VAL A 116 -3.37 12.29 -0.53
CA VAL A 116 -3.27 12.69 0.89
C VAL A 116 -4.11 13.95 1.07
N GLU A 117 -4.99 13.92 2.08
CA GLU A 117 -5.89 15.01 2.43
C GLU A 117 -5.08 16.28 2.69
N GLU A 118 -5.55 17.42 2.17
CA GLU A 118 -4.78 18.67 2.12
C GLU A 118 -4.27 19.11 3.50
N ASN A 119 -5.13 19.01 4.52
CA ASN A 119 -4.80 19.37 5.92
C ASN A 119 -3.80 18.42 6.59
N HIS A 120 -3.48 17.28 5.96
CA HIS A 120 -2.53 16.28 6.45
C HIS A 120 -1.30 16.14 5.52
N ARG A 121 -1.14 17.04 4.55
CA ARG A 121 0.06 17.11 3.70
C ARG A 121 1.26 17.62 4.49
N ARG A 122 2.47 17.33 3.99
CA ARG A 122 3.76 17.69 4.60
C ARG A 122 4.05 17.03 5.96
N MET A 123 3.26 16.03 6.36
CA MET A 123 3.47 15.20 7.54
C MET A 123 4.18 13.87 7.22
N GLY A 124 4.70 13.69 5.99
CA GLY A 124 5.38 12.46 5.58
C GLY A 124 4.46 11.28 5.24
N ILE A 125 3.13 11.43 5.34
CA ILE A 125 2.14 10.37 5.09
C ILE A 125 2.30 9.74 3.70
N GLY A 126 2.39 10.56 2.65
CA GLY A 126 2.52 10.06 1.27
C GLY A 126 3.79 9.24 1.07
N LEU A 127 4.93 9.70 1.59
CA LEU A 127 6.19 8.97 1.55
C LEU A 127 6.08 7.63 2.30
N ARG A 128 5.46 7.63 3.49
CA ARG A 128 5.25 6.41 4.27
C ARG A 128 4.36 5.40 3.54
N LEU A 129 3.29 5.86 2.89
CA LEU A 129 2.41 5.00 2.08
C LEU A 129 3.18 4.34 0.93
N VAL A 130 4.01 5.11 0.22
CA VAL A 130 4.87 4.59 -0.86
C VAL A 130 5.88 3.58 -0.33
N ASP A 131 6.59 3.91 0.75
CA ASP A 131 7.58 3.04 1.38
C ASP A 131 6.97 1.69 1.79
N LEU A 132 5.77 1.72 2.38
CA LEU A 132 5.05 0.51 2.78
C LEU A 132 4.59 -0.29 1.57
N ALA A 133 4.01 0.35 0.55
CA ALA A 133 3.56 -0.33 -0.66
C ALA A 133 4.72 -1.01 -1.41
N ILE A 134 5.87 -0.34 -1.53
CA ILE A 134 7.08 -0.91 -2.14
C ILE A 134 7.57 -2.12 -1.35
N GLN A 135 7.58 -2.06 -0.02
CA GLN A 135 7.94 -3.21 0.83
C GLN A 135 7.01 -4.40 0.59
N LEU A 136 5.69 -4.17 0.46
CA LEU A 136 4.73 -5.22 0.14
C LEU A 136 4.97 -5.83 -1.24
N MET A 137 5.27 -5.00 -2.24
CA MET A 137 5.62 -5.48 -3.58
C MET A 137 6.87 -6.37 -3.54
N PHE A 138 7.93 -5.96 -2.82
CA PHE A 138 9.14 -6.76 -2.69
C PHE A 138 8.87 -8.13 -2.04
N LEU A 139 8.07 -8.18 -0.97
CA LEU A 139 7.68 -9.44 -0.31
C LEU A 139 6.83 -10.37 -1.20
N ASP A 140 6.26 -9.80 -2.27
CA ASP A 140 5.51 -10.50 -3.31
C ASP A 140 6.39 -10.86 -4.53
N ASN A 141 7.72 -10.81 -4.36
CA ASN A 141 8.76 -11.07 -5.36
C ASN A 141 8.68 -10.14 -6.58
N CYS A 142 8.30 -8.89 -6.36
CA CYS A 142 8.37 -7.84 -7.37
C CYS A 142 9.83 -7.41 -7.61
N GLY A 143 10.27 -7.45 -8.86
CA GLY A 143 11.65 -7.09 -9.24
C GLY A 143 11.86 -5.61 -9.53
N GLU A 144 10.80 -4.86 -9.84
CA GLU A 144 10.87 -3.42 -10.15
C GLU A 144 9.52 -2.74 -9.91
N VAL A 145 9.53 -1.44 -9.58
CA VAL A 145 8.32 -0.62 -9.36
C VAL A 145 8.37 0.61 -10.24
N GLY A 146 7.29 0.89 -10.95
CA GLY A 146 7.12 2.05 -11.83
C GLY A 146 5.94 2.95 -11.45
#